data_AF-A0A6I5CIU7-F1
#
_entry.id   AF-A0A6I5CIU7-F1
#
_cell.length_a   1.000
_cell.length_b   1.000
_cell.length_c   1.000
_cell.angle_alpha   90.00
_cell.angle_beta   90.00
_cell.angle_gamma   90.00
#
_symmetry.space_group_name_H-M   'P 1'
#
loop_
_entity.id
_entity.type
_entity.pdbx_description
1 polymer ?
#
loop_
_entity_poly.entity_id
_entity_poly.type
_entity_poly.pdbx_seq_one_letter_code
_entity_poly.pdbx_strand_id
1 'polypeptide(L)'
;MSDDALAEDLRQAIGELVRAVRAADTMPSGEAALLGHLDRGGPLTTADLAQLRGVTHQAAAKSVKELLGDGLVRAEPHPTDGRKLLLHITDTGRARLQEERAQRAVWLNTAIRDTLSPAEQRRLRECVPLLHRLTARITPQRGRLG
;
A
#
# COMPACT_ATOMS: atom_id res chain seq x y z
N MET A 1 -9.23 17.99 -26.79
CA MET A 1 -8.24 17.58 -25.77
C MET A 1 -7.57 16.33 -26.31
N SER A 2 -6.26 16.31 -26.50
CA SER A 2 -5.57 15.09 -26.97
C SER A 2 -5.66 14.02 -25.89
N ASP A 3 -5.67 12.75 -26.29
CA ASP A 3 -5.71 11.61 -25.36
C ASP A 3 -4.54 11.65 -24.34
N ASP A 4 -3.41 12.24 -24.73
CA ASP A 4 -2.24 12.47 -23.87
C ASP A 4 -2.54 13.40 -22.68
N ALA A 5 -3.40 14.41 -22.86
CA ALA A 5 -3.78 15.31 -21.78
C ALA A 5 -4.65 14.59 -20.73
N LEU A 6 -5.57 13.73 -21.16
CA LEU A 6 -6.41 12.95 -20.25
C LEU A 6 -5.58 11.97 -19.40
N ALA A 7 -4.60 11.29 -20.01
CA ALA A 7 -3.73 10.37 -19.31
C ALA A 7 -2.93 11.07 -18.20
N GLU A 8 -2.38 12.25 -18.51
CA GLU A 8 -1.59 13.02 -17.55
C GLU A 8 -2.45 13.62 -16.42
N ASP A 9 -3.59 14.22 -16.76
CA ASP A 9 -4.55 14.76 -15.78
C ASP A 9 -5.03 13.67 -14.81
N LEU A 10 -5.36 12.49 -15.34
CA LEU A 10 -5.78 11.35 -14.53
C LEU A 10 -4.66 10.88 -13.59
N ARG A 11 -3.44 10.74 -14.11
CA ARG A 11 -2.27 10.32 -13.33
C ARG A 11 -1.99 11.29 -12.19
N GLN A 12 -2.04 12.59 -12.47
CA GLN A 12 -1.84 13.64 -11.48
C GLN A 12 -2.94 13.62 -10.40
N ALA A 13 -4.21 13.67 -10.81
CA ALA A 13 -5.35 13.73 -9.89
C ALA A 13 -5.42 12.50 -8.96
N ILE A 14 -5.23 11.29 -9.50
CA ILE A 14 -5.20 10.07 -8.68
C ILE A 14 -4.00 10.08 -7.73
N GLY A 15 -2.83 10.53 -8.19
CA GLY A 15 -1.63 10.63 -7.35
C GLY A 15 -1.80 11.60 -6.18
N GLU A 16 -2.41 12.76 -6.41
CA GLU A 16 -2.75 13.75 -5.38
C GLU A 16 -3.76 13.20 -4.38
N LEU A 17 -4.85 12.60 -4.86
CA LEU A 17 -5.86 11.99 -4.02
C LEU A 17 -5.28 10.87 -3.13
N VAL A 18 -4.46 9.98 -3.69
CA VAL A 18 -3.81 8.90 -2.93
C VAL A 18 -2.90 9.46 -1.83
N ARG A 19 -2.15 10.54 -2.12
CA ARG A 19 -1.30 11.19 -1.11
C ARG A 19 -2.14 11.83 0.00
N ALA A 20 -3.21 12.53 -0.36
CA ALA A 20 -4.11 13.17 0.62
C ALA A 20 -4.76 12.14 1.54
N VAL A 21 -5.28 11.03 0.98
CA VAL A 21 -5.89 9.95 1.75
C VAL A 21 -4.89 9.28 2.69
N ARG A 22 -3.63 9.07 2.25
CA ARG A 22 -2.57 8.51 3.10
C ARG A 22 -2.09 9.45 4.20
N ALA A 23 -2.31 10.75 4.08
CA ALA A 23 -1.96 11.68 5.15
C ALA A 23 -2.86 11.51 6.39
N ALA A 24 -4.02 10.86 6.24
CA ALA A 24 -4.90 10.49 7.34
C ALA A 24 -4.50 9.18 8.04
N ASP A 25 -3.44 8.51 7.55
CA ASP A 25 -2.94 7.27 8.16
C ASP A 25 -2.36 7.56 9.55
N THR A 26 -2.64 6.66 10.49
CA THR A 26 -2.04 6.76 11.83
C THR A 26 -0.73 5.97 11.92
N MET A 27 -0.50 5.05 10.97
CA MET A 27 0.73 4.31 10.84
C MET A 27 1.79 5.10 10.06
N PRO A 28 3.06 5.11 10.50
CA PRO A 28 4.15 5.68 9.72
C PRO A 28 4.24 5.07 8.31
N SER A 29 4.38 5.94 7.30
CA SER A 29 4.34 5.52 5.87
C SER A 29 5.43 4.49 5.49
N GLY A 30 6.56 4.49 6.20
CA GLY A 30 7.62 3.49 6.06
C GLY A 30 7.13 2.10 6.48
N GLU A 31 6.55 2.00 7.66
CA GLU A 31 6.04 0.77 8.26
C GLU A 31 4.84 0.21 7.49
N ALA A 32 3.88 1.05 7.14
CA ALA A 32 2.70 0.67 6.35
C ALA A 32 3.09 0.05 5.01
N ALA A 33 4.14 0.57 4.39
CA ALA A 33 4.63 0.04 3.14
C ALA A 33 5.35 -1.30 3.30
N LEU A 34 6.18 -1.46 4.34
CA LEU A 34 6.83 -2.75 4.64
C LEU A 34 5.80 -3.84 4.91
N LEU A 35 4.84 -3.58 5.78
CA LEU A 35 3.71 -4.49 6.04
C LEU A 35 2.95 -4.79 4.75
N GLY A 36 2.69 -3.77 3.91
CA GLY A 36 2.01 -3.97 2.63
C GLY A 36 2.78 -4.85 1.65
N HIS A 37 4.12 -4.84 1.68
CA HIS A 37 4.94 -5.77 0.89
C HIS A 37 4.85 -7.19 1.44
N LEU A 38 4.91 -7.37 2.76
CA LEU A 38 4.78 -8.68 3.40
C LEU A 38 3.39 -9.31 3.22
N ASP A 39 2.33 -8.50 3.29
CA ASP A 39 0.93 -8.92 3.08
C ASP A 39 0.68 -9.46 1.66
N ARG A 40 1.27 -8.81 0.64
CA ARG A 40 1.04 -9.19 -0.78
C ARG A 40 2.07 -10.18 -1.33
N GLY A 41 3.32 -10.06 -0.89
CA GLY A 41 4.46 -10.78 -1.45
C GLY A 41 4.91 -11.97 -0.61
N GLY A 42 4.37 -12.13 0.60
CA GLY A 42 4.83 -13.13 1.55
C GLY A 42 6.11 -12.71 2.30
N PRO A 43 6.78 -13.66 2.97
CA PRO A 43 7.94 -13.37 3.80
C PRO A 43 9.12 -12.84 2.99
N LEU A 44 9.80 -11.82 3.53
CA LEU A 44 10.91 -11.14 2.87
C LEU A 44 12.01 -10.83 3.87
N THR A 45 13.25 -10.68 3.40
CA THR A 45 14.34 -10.17 4.24
C THR A 45 14.30 -8.63 4.33
N THR A 46 14.97 -8.06 5.33
CA THR A 46 15.15 -6.59 5.43
C THR A 46 15.80 -6.00 4.17
N ALA A 47 16.70 -6.74 3.53
CA ALA A 47 17.35 -6.31 2.30
C ALA A 47 16.37 -6.25 1.12
N ASP A 48 15.53 -7.27 0.96
CA ASP A 48 14.49 -7.29 -0.08
C ASP A 48 13.50 -6.14 0.11
N LEU A 49 13.11 -5.90 1.38
CA LEU A 49 12.23 -4.79 1.75
C LEU A 49 12.85 -3.43 1.45
N ALA A 50 14.14 -3.23 1.74
CA ALA A 50 14.86 -2.00 1.41
C ALA A 50 14.88 -1.77 -0.11
N GLN A 51 15.16 -2.81 -0.89
CA GLN A 51 15.20 -2.75 -2.35
C GLN A 51 13.82 -2.43 -2.92
N LEU A 52 12.76 -3.12 -2.48
CA LEU A 52 11.38 -2.87 -2.92
C LEU A 52 10.89 -1.46 -2.61
N ARG A 53 11.39 -0.86 -1.52
CA ARG A 53 11.06 0.50 -1.10
C ARG A 53 11.94 1.57 -1.73
N GLY A 54 13.07 1.21 -2.35
CA GLY A 54 14.05 2.17 -2.84
C GLY A 54 14.68 3.01 -1.72
N VAL A 55 14.85 2.43 -0.53
CA VAL A 55 15.46 3.10 0.64
C VAL A 55 16.73 2.39 1.08
N THR A 56 17.53 3.05 1.93
CA THR A 56 18.73 2.42 2.49
C THR A 56 18.38 1.26 3.41
N HIS A 57 19.28 0.29 3.53
CA HIS A 57 19.12 -0.83 4.46
C HIS A 57 18.91 -0.36 5.91
N GLN A 58 19.60 0.71 6.33
CA GLN A 58 19.46 1.27 7.68
C GLN A 58 18.06 1.85 7.92
N ALA A 59 17.48 2.54 6.93
CA ALA A 59 16.12 3.05 7.04
C ALA A 59 15.09 1.92 7.13
N ALA A 60 15.23 0.89 6.30
CA ALA A 60 14.37 -0.30 6.36
C ALA A 60 14.51 -1.04 7.70
N ALA A 61 15.75 -1.23 8.18
CA ALA A 61 16.02 -1.89 9.45
C ALA A 61 15.40 -1.15 10.64
N LYS A 62 15.37 0.19 10.62
CA LYS A 62 14.69 0.99 11.63
C LYS A 62 13.19 0.67 11.66
N SER A 63 12.50 0.75 10.51
CA SER A 63 11.07 0.42 10.45
C SER A 63 10.78 -1.04 10.81
N VAL A 64 11.64 -1.98 10.41
CA VAL A 64 11.50 -3.39 10.81
C VAL A 64 11.61 -3.54 12.32
N LYS A 65 12.52 -2.82 12.98
CA LYS A 65 12.68 -2.87 14.43
C LYS A 65 11.41 -2.38 15.14
N GLU A 66 10.81 -1.27 14.71
CA GLU A 66 9.55 -0.77 15.28
C GLU A 66 8.43 -1.79 15.07
N LEU A 67 8.27 -2.32 13.86
CA LEU A 67 7.26 -3.35 13.55
C LEU A 67 7.42 -4.63 14.38
N LEU A 68 8.66 -5.04 14.69
CA LEU A 68 8.94 -6.17 15.58
C LEU A 68 8.57 -5.84 17.03
N GLY A 69 8.90 -4.64 17.49
CA GLY A 69 8.56 -4.14 18.82
C GLY A 69 7.05 -4.10 19.05
N ASP A 70 6.30 -3.69 18.03
CA ASP A 70 4.83 -3.61 18.06
C ASP A 70 4.14 -4.97 17.79
N GLY A 71 4.90 -6.04 17.55
CA GLY A 71 4.36 -7.38 17.27
C GLY A 71 3.61 -7.50 15.94
N LEU A 72 3.81 -6.56 15.01
CA LEU A 72 3.17 -6.53 13.70
C LEU A 72 3.89 -7.42 12.68
N VAL A 73 5.16 -7.72 12.94
CA VAL A 73 5.94 -8.72 12.21
C VAL A 73 6.65 -9.65 13.19
N ARG A 74 7.02 -10.83 12.72
CA ARG A 74 7.89 -11.78 13.42
C ARG A 74 9.08 -12.14 12.53
N ALA A 75 10.22 -12.43 13.13
CA ALA A 75 11.43 -12.86 12.41
C ALA A 75 11.66 -14.36 12.63
N GLU A 76 12.03 -15.07 11.56
CA GLU A 76 12.46 -16.47 11.60
C GLU A 76 13.80 -16.63 10.85
N PRO A 77 14.66 -17.59 11.23
CA PRO A 77 15.87 -17.89 10.47
C PRO A 77 15.54 -18.28 9.02
N HIS A 78 16.32 -17.79 8.06
CA HIS A 78 16.13 -18.17 6.67
C HIS A 78 16.49 -19.66 6.47
N PRO A 79 15.64 -20.46 5.79
CA PRO A 79 15.74 -21.92 5.74
C PRO A 79 17.04 -22.42 5.09
N THR A 80 17.63 -21.63 4.20
CA THR A 80 18.87 -21.99 3.48
C THR A 80 20.08 -21.14 3.89
N ASP A 81 19.88 -20.06 4.65
CA ASP A 81 20.95 -19.13 5.03
C ASP A 81 20.70 -18.60 6.44
N GLY A 82 21.04 -19.37 7.47
CA GLY A 82 20.75 -19.03 8.87
C GLY A 82 21.35 -17.71 9.38
N ARG A 83 22.18 -17.02 8.57
CA ARG A 83 22.67 -15.67 8.87
C ARG A 83 21.63 -14.58 8.53
N LYS A 84 20.63 -14.91 7.73
CA LYS A 84 19.53 -14.02 7.32
C LYS A 84 18.27 -14.34 8.13
N LEU A 85 17.45 -13.31 8.32
CA LEU A 85 16.12 -13.43 8.91
C LEU A 85 15.07 -13.17 7.85
N LEU A 86 14.06 -14.03 7.79
CA LEU A 86 12.81 -13.81 7.07
C LEU A 86 11.82 -13.14 7.99
N LEU A 87 11.20 -12.07 7.51
CA LEU A 87 10.17 -11.33 8.22
C LEU A 87 8.82 -11.81 7.73
N HIS A 88 7.93 -12.13 8.66
CA HIS A 88 6.57 -12.56 8.40
C HIS A 88 5.62 -11.55 9.04
N ILE A 89 4.61 -11.11 8.29
CA ILE A 89 3.52 -10.32 8.87
C ILE A 89 2.68 -11.21 9.79
N THR A 90 2.38 -10.70 10.99
CA THR A 90 1.52 -11.38 11.96
C THR A 90 0.05 -11.11 11.65
N ASP A 91 -0.85 -11.83 12.33
CA ASP A 91 -2.29 -11.54 12.21
C ASP A 91 -2.64 -10.15 12.78
N THR A 92 -1.94 -9.71 13.83
CA THR A 92 -2.01 -8.34 14.34
C THR A 92 -1.56 -7.33 13.29
N GLY A 93 -0.45 -7.59 12.59
CA GLY A 93 0.01 -6.75 11.47
C GLY A 93 -1.00 -6.66 10.34
N ARG A 94 -1.64 -7.77 9.97
CA ARG A 94 -2.73 -7.80 8.98
C ARG A 94 -3.94 -6.99 9.46
N ALA A 95 -4.38 -7.19 10.70
CA ALA A 95 -5.51 -6.45 11.28
C ALA A 95 -5.25 -4.95 11.28
N ARG A 96 -4.03 -4.54 11.68
CA ARG A 96 -3.58 -3.15 11.66
C ARG A 96 -3.60 -2.54 10.25
N LEU A 97 -3.18 -3.28 9.22
CA LEU A 97 -3.32 -2.83 7.83
C LEU A 97 -4.78 -2.67 7.39
N GLN A 98 -5.67 -3.55 7.83
CA GLN A 98 -7.10 -3.43 7.51
C GLN A 98 -7.73 -2.22 8.19
N GLU A 99 -7.34 -1.93 9.43
CA GLU A 99 -7.78 -0.74 10.15
C GLU A 99 -7.39 0.54 9.40
N GLU A 100 -6.14 0.65 8.94
CA GLU A 100 -5.71 1.78 8.09
C GLU A 100 -6.55 1.89 6.81
N ARG A 101 -6.84 0.77 6.15
CA ARG A 101 -7.69 0.76 4.94
C ARG A 101 -9.11 1.21 5.24
N ALA A 102 -9.69 0.78 6.36
CA ALA A 102 -11.02 1.17 6.80
C ALA A 102 -11.08 2.66 7.14
N GLN A 103 -10.08 3.18 7.86
CA GLN A 103 -9.98 4.59 8.23
C GLN A 103 -9.90 5.49 6.98
N ARG A 104 -9.07 5.11 5.99
CA ARG A 104 -9.00 5.80 4.68
C ARG A 104 -10.35 5.82 3.98
N ALA A 105 -11.07 4.70 3.98
CA ALA A 105 -12.39 4.61 3.35
C ALA A 105 -13.42 5.53 4.03
N VAL A 106 -13.42 5.58 5.37
CA VAL A 106 -14.27 6.50 6.13
C VAL A 106 -13.94 7.95 5.80
N TRP A 107 -12.66 8.32 5.84
CA TRP A 107 -12.22 9.69 5.57
C TRP A 107 -12.59 10.14 4.15
N LEU A 108 -12.33 9.30 3.14
CA LEU A 108 -12.69 9.59 1.75
C LEU A 108 -14.20 9.66 1.56
N ASN A 109 -14.98 8.80 2.22
CA ASN A 109 -16.44 8.84 2.15
C ASN A 109 -17.00 10.15 2.73
N THR A 110 -16.45 10.64 3.84
CA THR A 110 -16.81 11.96 4.39
C THR A 110 -16.54 13.07 3.38
N ALA A 111 -15.33 13.13 2.81
CA ALA A 111 -14.97 14.14 1.81
C ALA A 111 -15.89 14.10 0.57
N ILE A 112 -16.24 12.90 0.10
CA ILE A 112 -17.18 12.70 -1.02
C ILE A 112 -18.56 13.27 -0.67
N ARG A 113 -19.09 12.94 0.51
CA ARG A 113 -20.43 13.37 0.93
C ARG A 113 -20.53 14.88 1.13
N ASP A 114 -19.48 15.48 1.65
CA ASP A 114 -19.47 16.90 2.02
C ASP A 114 -19.17 17.81 0.84
N THR A 115 -18.49 17.29 -0.21
CA THR A 115 -18.03 18.09 -1.36
C THR A 115 -18.86 17.86 -2.63
N LEU A 116 -19.39 16.64 -2.84
CA LEU A 116 -20.00 16.24 -4.11
C LEU A 116 -21.52 16.13 -4.01
N SER A 117 -22.23 16.68 -4.99
CA SER A 117 -23.66 16.49 -5.16
C SER A 117 -24.01 15.02 -5.45
N PRO A 118 -25.26 14.58 -5.25
CA PRO A 118 -25.68 13.21 -5.57
C PRO A 118 -25.42 12.81 -7.04
N ALA A 119 -25.47 13.77 -7.97
CA ALA A 119 -25.18 13.53 -9.39
C ALA A 119 -23.68 13.31 -9.64
N GLU A 120 -22.81 14.06 -8.97
CA GLU A 120 -21.35 13.86 -9.01
C GLU A 120 -20.94 12.54 -8.38
N GLN A 121 -21.55 12.15 -7.26
CA GLN A 121 -21.31 10.86 -6.64
C GLN A 121 -21.68 9.68 -7.56
N ARG A 122 -22.75 9.81 -8.35
CA ARG A 122 -23.10 8.80 -9.37
C ARG A 122 -22.04 8.72 -10.47
N ARG A 123 -21.62 9.86 -11.04
CA ARG A 123 -20.55 9.92 -12.04
C ARG A 123 -19.25 9.30 -11.51
N LEU A 124 -18.85 9.64 -10.28
CA LEU A 124 -17.67 9.06 -9.65
C LEU A 124 -17.77 7.53 -9.53
N ARG A 125 -18.94 7.01 -9.14
CA ARG A 125 -19.21 5.57 -9.05
C ARG A 125 -19.10 4.87 -10.41
N GLU A 126 -19.57 5.52 -11.48
CA GLU A 126 -19.46 5.02 -12.86
C GLU A 126 -18.00 4.97 -13.36
N CYS A 127 -17.13 5.85 -12.85
CA CYS A 127 -15.70 5.85 -13.19
C CYS A 127 -14.91 4.71 -12.51
N VAL A 128 -15.30 4.25 -11.32
CA VAL A 128 -14.53 3.24 -10.54
C VAL A 128 -14.25 1.95 -11.33
N PRO A 129 -15.23 1.32 -12.02
CA PRO A 129 -14.97 0.16 -12.87
C PRO A 129 -13.96 0.42 -14.01
N LEU A 130 -13.91 1.64 -14.55
CA LEU A 130 -12.96 2.01 -15.60
C LEU A 130 -11.53 2.01 -15.05
N LEU A 131 -11.31 2.59 -13.86
CA LEU A 131 -10.01 2.60 -13.18
C LEU A 131 -9.52 1.19 -12.86
N HIS A 132 -10.42 0.27 -12.46
CA HIS A 132 -10.07 -1.13 -12.24
C HIS A 132 -9.62 -1.83 -13.53
N ARG A 133 -10.33 -1.60 -14.65
CA ARG A 133 -9.95 -2.16 -15.96
C ARG A 133 -8.58 -1.65 -16.43
N LEU A 134 -8.32 -0.34 -16.27
CA LEU A 134 -7.02 0.25 -16.56
C LEU A 134 -5.92 -0.36 -15.69
N THR A 135 -6.16 -0.48 -14.38
CA THR A 135 -5.21 -1.05 -13.42
C THR A 135 -4.88 -2.51 -13.76
N ALA A 136 -5.88 -3.32 -14.10
CA ALA A 136 -5.68 -4.71 -14.51
C ALA A 136 -4.88 -4.83 -15.82
N ARG A 137 -5.04 -3.87 -16.74
CA ARG A 137 -4.31 -3.84 -18.01
C ARG A 137 -2.82 -3.47 -17.85
N ILE A 138 -2.50 -2.56 -16.93
CA ILE A 138 -1.13 -2.03 -16.73
C ILE A 138 -0.34 -2.77 -15.66
N THR A 139 -0.99 -3.42 -14.70
CA THR A 139 -0.31 -4.21 -13.67
C THR A 139 0.12 -5.53 -14.31
N PRO A 140 1.43 -5.83 -14.41
CA PRO A 140 1.87 -7.12 -14.91
C PRO A 140 1.31 -8.22 -14.02
N GLN A 141 0.75 -9.29 -14.60
CA GLN A 141 0.48 -10.51 -13.84
C GLN A 141 1.83 -11.05 -13.34
N ARG A 142 2.21 -10.71 -12.10
CA ARG A 142 3.38 -11.32 -11.47
C ARG A 142 3.05 -12.78 -11.24
N GLY A 143 3.59 -13.63 -12.10
CA GLY A 143 3.47 -15.07 -12.02
C GLY A 143 3.82 -15.56 -10.63
N ARG A 144 3.04 -16.53 -10.13
CA ARG A 144 3.39 -17.38 -8.99
C ARG A 144 4.82 -17.87 -9.22
N LEU A 145 5.76 -17.38 -8.42
CA LEU A 145 7.02 -18.09 -8.24
C LEU A 145 6.65 -19.37 -7.49
N GLY A 146 6.59 -20.46 -8.25
CA GLY A 146 6.49 -21.82 -7.73
C GLY A 146 7.84 -22.32 -7.23
#